data_AF-A0A7U9N386-F1
#
_entry.id   AF-A0A7U9N386-F1
#
_cell.length_a   1.000
_cell.length_b   1.000
_cell.length_c   1.000
_cell.angle_alpha   90.00
_cell.angle_beta   90.00
_cell.angle_gamma   90.00
#
_symmetry.space_group_name_H-M   'P 1'
#
loop_
_entity.id
_entity.type
_entity.pdbx_description
1 polymer ?
#
loop_
_entity_poly.entity_id
_entity_poly.type
_entity_poly.pdbx_seq_one_letter_code
_entity_poly.pdbx_strand_id
1 'polypeptide(L)'
;MRAVDSIVKYIEGQGMTQEEAAAVVGCSRQALWDKLNKGSSRFHKMLPIFSAFGFDLNIVHEDGSPAEFEIEKFIAAASRARNMYFDDLENVIAAMGYRFELVRKTE
;
A
#
# COMPACT_ATOMS: atom_id res chain seq x y z
N MET A 1 0.29 -10.37 -7.13
CA MET A 1 1.29 -9.29 -7.04
C MET A 1 0.85 -8.39 -5.91
N ARG A 2 1.73 -8.10 -4.95
CA ARG A 2 1.37 -7.31 -3.77
C ARG A 2 1.23 -5.84 -4.12
N ALA A 3 0.46 -5.09 -3.35
CA ALA A 3 0.37 -3.64 -3.54
C ALA A 3 1.76 -2.95 -3.40
N VAL A 4 2.61 -3.50 -2.53
CA VAL A 4 4.00 -3.04 -2.37
C VAL A 4 4.83 -3.27 -3.63
N ASP A 5 4.64 -4.38 -4.32
CA ASP A 5 5.39 -4.66 -5.56
C ASP A 5 4.99 -3.67 -6.67
N SER A 6 3.72 -3.28 -6.71
CA SER A 6 3.22 -2.26 -7.63
C SER A 6 3.87 -0.89 -7.39
N ILE A 7 4.06 -0.49 -6.13
CA ILE A 7 4.71 0.80 -5.83
C ILE A 7 6.21 0.77 -6.13
N VAL A 8 6.89 -0.36 -5.87
CA VAL A 8 8.31 -0.53 -6.22
C VAL A 8 8.50 -0.43 -7.74
N LYS A 9 7.68 -1.14 -8.52
CA LYS A 9 7.71 -1.05 -9.99
C LYS A 9 7.41 0.35 -10.50
N TYR A 10 6.51 1.08 -9.83
CA TYR A 10 6.23 2.47 -10.19
C TYR A 10 7.47 3.35 -10.01
N ILE A 11 8.12 3.28 -8.85
CA ILE A 11 9.35 4.05 -8.55
C ILE A 11 10.42 3.75 -9.60
N GLU A 12 10.66 2.47 -9.89
CA GLU A 12 11.61 2.03 -10.92
C GLU A 12 11.22 2.53 -12.31
N GLY A 13 9.94 2.43 -12.67
CA GLY A 13 9.42 2.89 -13.97
C GLY A 13 9.47 4.40 -14.16
N GLN A 14 9.51 5.18 -13.08
CA GLN A 14 9.77 6.62 -13.13
C GLN A 14 11.27 6.96 -13.19
N GLY A 15 12.16 5.97 -13.13
CA GLY A 15 13.60 6.18 -13.11
C GLY A 15 14.11 6.83 -11.82
N MET A 16 13.33 6.79 -10.75
CA MET A 16 13.67 7.41 -9.47
C MET A 16 14.72 6.60 -8.72
N THR A 17 15.73 7.28 -8.19
CA THR A 17 16.62 6.72 -7.17
C THR A 17 15.88 6.51 -5.85
N GLN A 18 16.42 5.67 -4.96
CA GLN A 18 15.83 5.48 -3.64
C GLN A 18 15.83 6.77 -2.79
N GLU A 19 16.79 7.67 -3.00
CA GLU A 19 16.84 8.96 -2.32
C GLU A 19 15.73 9.90 -2.78
N GLU A 20 15.49 9.99 -4.10
CA GLU A 20 14.39 10.79 -4.65
C GLU A 20 13.03 10.25 -4.20
N ALA A 21 12.84 8.93 -4.25
CA ALA A 21 11.62 8.28 -3.78
C ALA A 21 11.38 8.56 -2.28
N ALA A 22 12.44 8.55 -1.46
CA ALA A 22 12.34 8.85 -0.05
C ALA A 22 12.03 10.34 0.21
N ALA A 23 12.54 11.24 -0.63
CA ALA A 23 12.22 12.67 -0.58
C ALA A 23 10.73 12.93 -0.90
N VAL A 24 10.15 12.24 -1.89
CA VAL A 24 8.71 12.31 -2.20
C VAL A 24 7.85 11.93 -0.98
N VAL A 25 8.26 10.89 -0.26
CA VAL A 25 7.55 10.40 0.94
C VAL A 25 7.85 11.26 2.18
N GLY A 26 8.93 12.05 2.16
CA GLY A 26 9.37 12.85 3.31
C GLY A 26 10.03 12.03 4.43
N CYS A 27 10.77 10.96 4.10
CA CYS A 27 11.51 10.17 5.09
C CYS A 27 12.94 9.85 4.63
N SER A 28 13.73 9.18 5.48
CA SER A 28 15.08 8.75 5.08
C SER A 28 15.02 7.59 4.08
N ARG A 29 16.06 7.45 3.25
CA ARG A 29 16.24 6.34 2.30
C ARG A 29 16.07 4.97 2.98
N GLN A 30 16.75 4.77 4.12
CA GLN A 30 16.67 3.51 4.86
C GLN A 30 15.26 3.25 5.42
N ALA A 31 14.57 4.28 5.90
CA ALA A 31 13.22 4.13 6.42
C ALA A 31 12.22 3.77 5.32
N LEU A 32 12.37 4.32 4.11
CA LEU A 32 11.55 3.90 2.96
C LEU A 32 11.87 2.46 2.56
N TRP A 33 13.15 2.13 2.42
CA TRP A 33 13.58 0.79 2.04
C TRP A 33 13.08 -0.28 3.02
N ASP A 34 13.21 -0.03 4.33
CA ASP A 34 12.71 -0.92 5.37
C ASP A 34 11.20 -1.13 5.23
N LYS A 35 10.44 -0.06 4.94
CA LYS A 35 8.99 -0.17 4.84
C LYS A 35 8.51 -0.97 3.63
N LEU A 36 9.21 -0.84 2.50
CA LEU A 36 8.86 -1.52 1.25
C LEU A 36 9.40 -2.97 1.21
N ASN A 37 10.49 -3.29 1.91
CA ASN A 37 11.19 -4.57 1.69
C ASN A 37 11.18 -5.52 2.91
N LYS A 38 11.03 -5.05 4.15
CA LYS A 38 11.14 -5.93 5.34
C LYS A 38 9.85 -6.66 5.73
N GLY A 39 8.75 -6.52 4.98
CA GLY A 39 7.48 -7.23 5.22
C GLY A 39 6.84 -7.04 6.62
N SER A 40 7.28 -6.04 7.38
CA SER A 40 6.89 -5.81 8.79
C SER A 40 6.39 -4.39 9.03
N SER A 41 6.03 -3.70 7.94
CA SER A 41 5.41 -2.39 8.02
C SER A 41 4.02 -2.47 8.61
N ARG A 42 3.70 -1.56 9.53
CA ARG A 42 2.32 -1.39 10.00
C ARG A 42 1.47 -0.87 8.85
N PHE A 43 0.25 -1.40 8.73
CA PHE A 43 -0.70 -1.04 7.67
C PHE A 43 -0.86 0.48 7.53
N HIS A 44 -1.15 1.17 8.64
CA HIS A 44 -1.33 2.63 8.66
C HIS A 44 -0.09 3.43 8.26
N LYS A 45 1.12 2.85 8.30
CA LYS A 45 2.37 3.50 7.85
C LYS A 45 2.59 3.38 6.35
N MET A 46 1.91 2.44 5.69
CA MET A 46 2.00 2.24 4.24
C MET A 46 1.11 3.22 3.47
N LEU A 47 -0.08 3.55 4.00
CA LEU A 47 -1.03 4.43 3.31
C LEU A 47 -0.44 5.80 2.93
N PRO A 48 0.32 6.51 3.80
CA PRO A 48 0.94 7.77 3.41
C PRO A 48 2.00 7.62 2.31
N ILE A 49 2.66 6.45 2.22
CA ILE A 49 3.64 6.18 1.16
C ILE A 49 2.92 6.10 -0.19
N PHE A 50 1.86 5.30 -0.28
CA PHE A 50 1.07 5.19 -1.51
C PHE A 50 0.49 6.55 -1.92
N SER A 51 -0.05 7.29 -0.94
CA SER A 51 -0.58 8.63 -1.16
C SER A 51 0.48 9.61 -1.68
N ALA A 52 1.72 9.57 -1.17
CA ALA A 52 2.79 10.46 -1.62
C ALA A 52 3.15 10.27 -3.09
N PHE A 53 2.96 9.05 -3.62
CA PHE A 53 3.14 8.73 -5.04
C PHE A 53 1.86 8.90 -5.88
N GLY A 54 0.80 9.49 -5.31
CA GLY A 54 -0.45 9.76 -6.01
C GLY A 54 -1.36 8.54 -6.17
N PHE A 55 -1.30 7.60 -5.24
CA PHE A 55 -2.18 6.44 -5.21
C PHE A 55 -3.01 6.37 -3.92
N ASP A 56 -4.25 5.92 -4.05
CA ASP A 56 -5.04 5.40 -2.94
C ASP A 56 -5.03 3.88 -2.94
N LEU A 57 -5.23 3.30 -1.76
CA LEU A 57 -5.37 1.87 -1.59
C LEU A 57 -6.85 1.50 -1.71
N ASN A 58 -7.16 0.60 -2.63
CA ASN A 58 -8.47 0.00 -2.86
C ASN A 58 -8.45 -1.50 -2.54
N ILE A 59 -9.61 -2.12 -2.44
CA ILE A 59 -9.76 -3.58 -2.33
C ILE A 59 -10.72 -4.07 -3.41
N VAL A 60 -10.29 -5.09 -4.15
CA VAL A 60 -11.06 -5.72 -5.23
C VAL A 60 -11.01 -7.23 -5.09
N HIS A 61 -11.93 -7.94 -5.72
CA HIS A 61 -11.78 -9.39 -5.89
C HIS A 61 -10.50 -9.73 -6.69
N GLU A 62 -10.03 -10.97 -6.60
CA GLU A 62 -8.86 -11.41 -7.37
C GLU A 62 -9.01 -11.20 -8.89
N ASP A 63 -10.24 -11.29 -9.40
CA ASP A 63 -10.60 -11.05 -10.80
C ASP A 63 -10.70 -9.55 -11.18
N GLY A 64 -10.55 -8.65 -10.20
CA GLY A 64 -10.63 -7.20 -10.36
C GLY A 64 -12.05 -6.63 -10.25
N SER A 65 -13.07 -7.45 -9.98
CA SER A 65 -14.42 -6.95 -9.71
C SER A 65 -14.49 -6.20 -8.37
N PRO A 66 -15.41 -5.23 -8.21
CA PRO A 66 -15.52 -4.44 -6.98
C PRO A 66 -15.83 -5.30 -5.77
N ALA A 67 -15.22 -5.00 -4.62
CA ALA A 67 -15.54 -5.69 -3.37
C ALA A 67 -16.96 -5.38 -2.89
N GLU A 68 -17.62 -6.38 -2.30
CA GLU A 68 -19.01 -6.30 -1.81
C GLU A 68 -19.10 -5.76 -0.37
N PHE A 69 -18.23 -4.81 0.01
CA PHE A 69 -18.24 -4.17 1.33
C PHE A 69 -17.71 -2.74 1.30
N GLU A 70 -17.93 -2.02 2.40
CA GLU A 70 -17.55 -0.61 2.54
C GLU A 70 -16.03 -0.47 2.76
N ILE A 71 -15.28 -0.35 1.66
CA ILE A 71 -13.81 -0.32 1.64
C ILE A 71 -13.24 0.80 2.53
N GLU A 72 -13.80 2.01 2.46
CA GLU A 72 -13.34 3.13 3.28
C GLU A 72 -13.47 2.85 4.79
N LYS A 73 -14.59 2.24 5.21
CA LYS A 73 -14.80 1.86 6.61
C LYS A 73 -13.85 0.75 7.03
N PHE A 74 -13.60 -0.22 6.15
CA PHE A 74 -12.63 -1.28 6.40
C PHE A 74 -11.21 -0.72 6.58
N ILE A 75 -10.73 0.11 5.64
CA ILE A 75 -9.40 0.73 5.70
C ILE A 75 -9.28 1.62 6.93
N ALA A 76 -10.32 2.40 7.27
CA ALA A 76 -10.33 3.22 8.48
C ALA A 76 -10.25 2.36 9.76
N ALA A 77 -11.00 1.25 9.83
CA ALA A 77 -10.95 0.33 10.96
C ALA A 77 -9.57 -0.34 11.10
N ALA A 78 -9.01 -0.86 10.00
CA ALA A 78 -7.68 -1.46 9.97
C ALA A 78 -6.58 -0.45 10.35
N SER A 79 -6.70 0.80 9.90
CA SER A 79 -5.74 1.87 10.23
C SER A 79 -5.79 2.27 11.71
N ARG A 80 -6.97 2.21 12.35
CA ARG A 80 -7.12 2.48 13.79
C ARG A 80 -6.44 1.40 14.64
N ALA A 81 -6.44 0.15 14.18
CA ALA A 81 -5.69 -0.93 14.79
C ALA A 81 -4.19 -0.76 14.51
N ARG A 82 -3.53 0.12 15.29
CA ARG A 82 -2.12 0.54 15.10
C ARG A 82 -1.10 -0.60 14.98
N ASN A 83 -1.45 -1.80 15.45
CA ASN A 83 -0.61 -2.99 15.46
C ASN A 83 -0.85 -3.95 14.28
N MET A 84 -1.76 -3.66 13.35
CA MET A 84 -1.89 -4.50 12.15
C MET A 84 -0.68 -4.30 11.23
N TYR A 85 -0.04 -5.40 10.85
CA TYR A 85 0.97 -5.41 9.78
C TYR A 85 0.28 -5.42 8.42
N PHE A 86 0.91 -4.79 7.44
CA PHE A 86 0.37 -4.70 6.08
C PHE A 86 0.24 -6.09 5.44
N ASP A 87 1.31 -6.88 5.50
CA ASP A 87 1.37 -8.22 4.91
C ASP A 87 0.36 -9.19 5.56
N ASP A 88 0.16 -9.10 6.89
CA ASP A 88 -0.87 -9.89 7.58
C ASP A 88 -2.28 -9.55 7.06
N LEU A 89 -2.57 -8.26 6.88
CA LEU A 89 -3.88 -7.83 6.36
C LEU A 89 -4.06 -8.23 4.89
N GLU A 90 -2.99 -8.13 4.08
CA GLU A 90 -2.99 -8.58 2.69
C GLU A 90 -3.26 -10.09 2.60
N ASN A 91 -2.65 -10.90 3.49
CA ASN A 91 -2.91 -12.33 3.58
C ASN A 91 -4.35 -12.65 4.01
N VAL A 92 -4.91 -11.90 4.96
CA VAL A 92 -6.30 -12.07 5.41
C VAL A 92 -7.28 -11.81 4.27
N ILE A 93 -7.15 -10.69 3.55
CA ILE A 93 -8.07 -10.39 2.45
C ILE A 93 -7.88 -11.35 1.27
N ALA A 94 -6.64 -11.81 1.02
CA ALA A 94 -6.35 -12.84 0.01
C ALA A 94 -7.05 -14.16 0.34
N ALA A 95 -7.02 -14.60 1.60
CA ALA A 95 -7.77 -15.78 2.04
C ALA A 95 -9.30 -15.64 1.88
N MET A 96 -9.79 -14.40 1.79
CA MET A 96 -11.20 -14.09 1.53
C MET A 96 -11.52 -13.91 0.03
N GLY A 97 -10.54 -14.08 -0.87
CA GLY A 97 -10.73 -13.92 -2.32
C GLY A 97 -10.62 -12.48 -2.83
N TYR A 98 -9.94 -11.62 -2.07
CA TYR A 98 -9.70 -10.21 -2.42
C TYR A 98 -8.21 -9.88 -2.49
N ARG A 99 -7.87 -8.73 -3.06
CA ARG A 99 -6.52 -8.19 -3.08
C ARG A 99 -6.53 -6.68 -2.90
N PHE A 100 -5.41 -6.15 -2.43
CA PHE A 100 -5.17 -4.72 -2.50
C PHE A 100 -4.89 -4.29 -3.93
N GLU A 101 -5.41 -3.12 -4.29
CA GLU A 101 -5.16 -2.48 -5.56
C GLU A 101 -4.74 -1.02 -5.33
N LEU A 102 -3.71 -0.56 -6.03
CA LEU A 102 -3.33 0.85 -6.02
C LEU A 102 -4.07 1.55 -7.16
N VAL A 103 -4.95 2.48 -6.81
CA VAL A 103 -5.70 3.30 -7.77
C VAL A 103 -5.12 4.70 -7.80
N ARG A 104 -5.03 5.32 -8.97
CA ARG A 104 -4.55 6.71 -9.07
C ARG A 104 -5.52 7.63 -8.35
N LYS A 105 -4.98 8.59 -7.59
CA LYS A 105 -5.77 9.68 -7.03
C LYS A 105 -6.35 10.52 -8.17
N THR A 106 -7.66 10.66 -8.19
CA THR A 106 -8.33 11.69 -8.99
C THR A 106 -8.15 13.02 -8.27
N GLU A 107 -7.62 14.03 -8.95
CA GLU A 107 -7.47 15.41 -8.43
C GLU A 107 -8.82 16.05 -8.07
#